data_AF-A0A2W2CMA9-F1
#
_entry.id   AF-A0A2W2CMA9-F1
#
_cell.length_a   1.000
_cell.length_b   1.000
_cell.length_c   1.000
_cell.angle_alpha   90.00
_cell.angle_beta   90.00
_cell.angle_gamma   90.00
#
_symmetry.space_group_name_H-M   'P 1'
#
loop_
_entity.id
_entity.type
_entity.pdbx_description
1 polymer ?
#
loop_
_entity_poly.entity_id
_entity_poly.type
_entity_poly.pdbx_seq_one_letter_code
_entity_poly.pdbx_strand_id
1 'polypeptide(L)'
;MPTVLAVEADVIAELTHAAAAGAALVGLAQDEKPDVIVRAIDELAHARLDAGAEADRGDALNLGVLLGEQYVRAFGWGWVQLEYPDGDTSFAVVDPQHTVGNQPMNWVYVALQGLQTVNFMLNFNMVAAGRLPAGTHGDPEMFH
;
A
#
# COMPACT_ATOMS: atom_id res chain seq x y z
N MET A 1 15.52 11.82 6.96
CA MET A 1 14.10 11.99 6.63
C MET A 1 13.98 12.14 5.13
N PRO A 2 13.04 11.44 4.48
CA PRO A 2 12.80 11.62 3.05
C PRO A 2 12.10 12.95 2.78
N THR A 3 12.34 13.51 1.60
CA THR A 3 11.55 14.60 1.03
C THR A 3 10.27 14.02 0.43
N VAL A 4 9.12 14.66 0.70
CA VAL A 4 7.83 14.26 0.13
C VAL A 4 7.57 15.08 -1.14
N LEU A 5 7.43 14.38 -2.26
CA LEU A 5 7.21 14.96 -3.58
C LEU A 5 5.85 14.51 -4.14
N ALA A 6 5.25 15.36 -4.97
CA ALA A 6 4.10 14.96 -5.77
C ALA A 6 4.51 13.87 -6.77
N VAL A 7 3.59 12.95 -7.05
CA VAL A 7 3.80 11.92 -8.07
C VAL A 7 3.45 12.50 -9.44
N GLU A 8 4.34 12.30 -10.40
CA GLU A 8 4.15 12.74 -11.79
C GLU A 8 3.01 11.97 -12.47
N ALA A 9 2.35 12.59 -13.44
CA ALA A 9 1.13 12.07 -14.04
C ALA A 9 1.32 10.75 -14.82
N ASP A 10 2.49 10.56 -15.43
CA ASP A 10 2.88 9.32 -16.07
C ASP A 10 3.03 8.18 -15.06
N VAL A 11 3.65 8.44 -13.91
CA VAL A 11 3.76 7.49 -12.81
C VAL A 11 2.38 7.13 -12.24
N ILE A 12 1.46 8.08 -12.12
CA ILE A 12 0.06 7.78 -11.73
C ILE A 12 -0.61 6.80 -12.71
N ALA A 13 -0.35 6.94 -14.02
CA ALA A 13 -0.88 6.01 -15.01
C ALA A 13 -0.27 4.59 -14.85
N GLU A 14 1.02 4.50 -14.53
CA GLU A 14 1.68 3.23 -14.22
C GLU A 14 1.12 2.58 -12.94
N LEU A 15 0.90 3.36 -11.88
CA LEU A 15 0.26 2.88 -10.65
C LEU A 15 -1.16 2.36 -10.93
N THR A 16 -1.92 3.06 -11.78
CA THR A 16 -3.25 2.61 -12.19
C THR A 16 -3.20 1.27 -12.92
N HIS A 17 -2.21 1.08 -13.80
CA HIS A 17 -2.00 -0.19 -14.50
C HIS A 17 -1.58 -1.33 -13.56
N ALA A 18 -0.65 -1.06 -12.64
CA ALA A 18 -0.21 -2.01 -11.63
C ALA A 18 -1.35 -2.42 -10.68
N ALA A 19 -2.21 -1.48 -10.29
CA ALA A 19 -3.40 -1.78 -9.50
C ALA A 19 -4.37 -2.72 -10.24
N ALA A 20 -4.58 -2.50 -11.55
CA ALA A 20 -5.40 -3.41 -12.36
C ALA A 20 -4.81 -4.82 -12.41
N ALA A 21 -3.49 -4.94 -12.57
CA ALA A 21 -2.78 -6.23 -12.51
C ALA A 21 -2.92 -6.89 -11.13
N GLY A 22 -2.82 -6.11 -10.04
CA GLY A 22 -3.05 -6.59 -8.69
C GLY A 22 -4.46 -7.13 -8.50
N ALA A 23 -5.47 -6.43 -9.03
CA ALA A 23 -6.87 -6.85 -8.92
C ALA A 23 -7.11 -8.21 -9.59
N ALA A 24 -6.45 -8.43 -10.73
CA ALA A 24 -6.47 -9.72 -11.42
C ALA A 24 -5.86 -10.85 -10.57
N LEU A 25 -4.80 -10.58 -9.80
CA LEU A 25 -4.16 -11.57 -8.91
C LEU A 25 -5.09 -12.04 -7.77
N VAL A 26 -5.95 -11.16 -7.27
CA VAL A 26 -6.96 -11.51 -6.25
C VAL A 26 -8.31 -11.93 -6.85
N GLY A 27 -8.42 -11.98 -8.17
CA GLY A 27 -9.63 -12.41 -8.87
C GLY A 27 -10.82 -11.46 -8.74
N LEU A 28 -10.59 -10.15 -8.54
CA LEU A 28 -11.62 -9.14 -8.36
C LEU A 28 -11.58 -8.06 -9.44
N ALA A 29 -12.69 -7.35 -9.61
CA ALA A 29 -12.72 -6.11 -10.37
C ALA A 29 -12.03 -4.99 -9.58
N GLN A 30 -11.30 -4.12 -10.26
CA GLN A 30 -10.56 -3.02 -9.62
C GLN A 30 -11.49 -1.99 -8.93
N ASP A 31 -12.74 -1.88 -9.39
CA ASP A 31 -13.75 -0.97 -8.86
C ASP A 31 -14.59 -1.58 -7.72
N GLU A 32 -14.31 -2.82 -7.32
CA GLU A 32 -14.94 -3.45 -6.16
C GLU A 32 -14.71 -2.63 -4.88
N LYS A 33 -15.53 -2.87 -3.84
CA LYS A 33 -15.45 -2.11 -2.59
C LYS A 33 -14.04 -2.21 -1.98
N PRO A 34 -13.46 -1.09 -1.48
CA PRO A 34 -12.11 -1.09 -0.93
C PRO A 34 -11.86 -2.15 0.15
N ASP A 35 -12.78 -2.32 1.09
CA ASP A 35 -12.66 -3.31 2.18
C ASP A 35 -12.70 -4.77 1.68
N VAL A 36 -13.39 -5.02 0.57
CA VAL A 36 -13.42 -6.35 -0.08
C VAL A 36 -12.07 -6.64 -0.73
N ILE A 37 -11.49 -5.66 -1.43
CA ILE A 37 -10.18 -5.81 -2.07
C ILE A 37 -9.08 -6.01 -1.02
N VAL A 38 -9.04 -5.17 0.02
CA VAL A 38 -8.02 -5.30 1.08
C VAL A 38 -8.08 -6.66 1.75
N ARG A 39 -9.29 -7.16 2.06
CA ARG A 39 -9.46 -8.51 2.61
C ARG A 39 -8.92 -9.58 1.67
N ALA A 40 -9.17 -9.48 0.36
CA ALA A 40 -8.67 -10.46 -0.60
C ALA A 40 -7.13 -10.45 -0.73
N ILE A 41 -6.50 -9.27 -0.63
CA ILE A 41 -5.03 -9.17 -0.58
C ILE A 41 -4.49 -9.83 0.69
N ASP A 42 -5.13 -9.57 1.83
CA ASP A 42 -4.76 -10.12 3.15
C ASP A 42 -4.88 -11.66 3.17
N GLU A 43 -5.98 -12.20 2.66
CA GLU A 43 -6.21 -13.65 2.53
C GLU A 43 -5.22 -14.31 1.56
N LEU A 44 -4.95 -13.67 0.41
CA LEU A 44 -3.96 -14.18 -0.56
C LEU A 44 -2.56 -14.23 0.05
N ALA A 45 -2.16 -13.20 0.80
CA ALA A 45 -0.84 -13.15 1.42
C ALA A 45 -0.66 -14.25 2.48
N HIS A 46 -1.67 -14.47 3.34
CA HIS A 46 -1.68 -15.61 4.26
C HIS A 46 -1.57 -16.94 3.53
N ALA A 47 -2.36 -17.15 2.46
CA ALA A 47 -2.33 -18.39 1.70
C ALA A 47 -0.97 -18.67 1.03
N ARG A 48 -0.29 -17.63 0.51
CA ARG A 48 1.06 -17.76 -0.08
C ARG A 48 2.11 -18.13 0.97
N LEU A 49 2.03 -17.54 2.16
CA LEU A 49 2.93 -17.87 3.27
C LEU A 49 2.72 -19.31 3.76
N ASP A 50 1.47 -19.74 3.95
CA ASP A 50 1.14 -21.10 4.37
C ASP A 50 1.61 -22.16 3.36
N ALA A 51 1.59 -21.83 2.07
CA ALA A 51 2.09 -22.70 1.00
C ALA A 51 3.63 -22.72 0.89
N GLY A 52 4.35 -21.83 1.59
CA GLY A 52 5.79 -21.65 1.42
C GLY A 52 6.16 -21.19 0.00
N ALA A 53 5.25 -20.49 -0.68
CA ALA A 53 5.47 -20.02 -2.04
C ALA A 53 6.49 -18.88 -2.04
N GLU A 54 7.45 -18.92 -2.97
CA GLU A 54 8.36 -17.79 -3.17
C GLU A 54 7.55 -16.59 -3.69
N ALA A 55 7.73 -15.44 -3.04
CA ALA A 55 7.02 -14.24 -3.43
C ALA A 55 7.61 -13.67 -4.73
N ASP A 56 6.87 -13.78 -5.82
CA ASP A 56 7.21 -13.06 -7.05
C ASP A 56 7.21 -11.55 -6.78
N ARG A 57 8.31 -10.88 -7.14
CA ARG A 57 8.49 -9.46 -6.88
C ARG A 57 7.50 -8.61 -7.66
N GLY A 58 7.16 -8.99 -8.89
CA GLY A 58 6.18 -8.28 -9.72
C GLY A 58 4.79 -8.35 -9.11
N ASP A 59 4.37 -9.53 -8.67
CA ASP A 59 3.11 -9.73 -7.96
C ASP A 59 3.05 -8.91 -6.67
N ALA A 60 4.10 -8.94 -5.86
CA ALA A 60 4.16 -8.18 -4.61
C ALA A 60 4.02 -6.67 -4.86
N LEU A 61 4.67 -6.15 -5.91
CA LEU A 61 4.52 -4.75 -6.32
C LEU A 61 3.08 -4.44 -6.76
N ASN A 62 2.51 -5.24 -7.64
CA ASN A 62 1.13 -5.05 -8.13
C ASN A 62 0.09 -5.10 -6.99
N LEU A 63 0.25 -6.05 -6.05
CA LEU A 63 -0.60 -6.16 -4.86
C LEU A 63 -0.42 -4.95 -3.92
N GLY A 64 0.82 -4.47 -3.76
CA GLY A 64 1.10 -3.27 -2.98
C GLY A 64 0.49 -2.02 -3.59
N VAL A 65 0.56 -1.84 -4.90
CA VAL A 65 -0.12 -0.70 -5.55
C VAL A 65 -1.64 -0.82 -5.39
N LEU A 66 -2.22 -2.01 -5.61
CA LEU A 66 -3.64 -2.23 -5.39
C LEU A 66 -4.06 -1.94 -3.94
N LEU A 67 -3.24 -2.33 -2.95
CA LEU A 67 -3.48 -2.03 -1.55
C LEU A 67 -3.51 -0.52 -1.30
N GLY A 68 -2.52 0.21 -1.81
CA GLY A 68 -2.43 1.67 -1.70
C GLY A 68 -3.65 2.39 -2.28
N GLU A 69 -4.11 1.96 -3.46
CA GLU A 69 -5.31 2.49 -4.10
C GLU A 69 -6.56 2.39 -3.22
N GLN A 70 -6.65 1.39 -2.33
CA GLN A 70 -7.80 1.28 -1.44
C GLN A 70 -7.81 2.37 -0.36
N TYR A 71 -6.64 2.82 0.11
CA TYR A 71 -6.56 3.97 1.03
C TYR A 71 -6.93 5.27 0.32
N VAL A 72 -6.49 5.45 -0.93
CA VAL A 72 -6.86 6.60 -1.78
C VAL A 72 -8.38 6.64 -1.95
N ARG A 73 -8.98 5.53 -2.41
CA ARG A 73 -10.42 5.45 -2.71
C ARG A 73 -11.32 5.55 -1.48
N ALA A 74 -10.92 4.96 -0.35
CA ALA A 74 -11.76 4.90 0.84
C ALA A 74 -11.66 6.15 1.72
N PHE A 75 -10.48 6.76 1.78
CA PHE A 75 -10.15 7.77 2.80
C PHE A 75 -9.68 9.11 2.21
N GLY A 76 -9.58 9.23 0.89
CA GLY A 76 -9.09 10.44 0.23
C GLY A 76 -7.59 10.69 0.46
N TRP A 77 -6.83 9.63 0.77
CA TRP A 77 -5.38 9.69 0.87
C TRP A 77 -4.75 9.92 -0.52
N GLY A 78 -3.48 10.31 -0.57
CA GLY A 78 -2.78 10.62 -1.82
C GLY A 78 -1.46 9.85 -1.97
N TRP A 79 -1.14 9.47 -3.20
CA TRP A 79 0.19 8.96 -3.54
C TRP A 79 1.23 10.10 -3.49
N VAL A 80 2.38 9.78 -2.92
CA VAL A 80 3.57 10.64 -2.88
C VAL A 80 4.80 9.83 -3.24
N GLN A 81 5.80 10.52 -3.79
CA GLN A 81 7.14 9.99 -3.93
C GLN A 81 7.98 10.46 -2.74
N LEU A 82 8.68 9.52 -2.11
CA LEU A 82 9.65 9.76 -1.05
C LEU A 82 11.04 9.75 -1.68
N GLU A 83 11.82 10.80 -1.48
CA GLU A 83 13.23 10.87 -1.88
C GLU A 83 14.12 10.88 -0.64
N TYR A 84 14.95 9.86 -0.47
CA TYR A 84 15.83 9.70 0.67
C TYR A 84 17.17 10.44 0.47
N PRO A 85 17.87 10.82 1.56
CA PRO A 85 19.13 11.58 1.45
C PRO A 85 20.27 10.90 0.69
N ASP A 86 20.21 9.58 0.54
CA ASP A 86 21.14 8.76 -0.25
C ASP A 86 20.77 8.66 -1.73
N GLY A 87 19.66 9.26 -2.15
CA GLY A 87 19.15 9.27 -3.52
C GLY A 87 18.16 8.14 -3.83
N ASP A 88 17.86 7.27 -2.86
CA ASP A 88 16.84 6.24 -3.04
C ASP A 88 15.44 6.85 -3.09
N THR A 89 14.56 6.22 -3.87
CA THR A 89 13.17 6.66 -3.99
C THR A 89 12.20 5.53 -3.68
N SER A 90 11.06 5.90 -3.09
CA SER A 90 9.96 4.97 -2.78
C SER A 90 8.63 5.69 -3.00
N PHE A 91 7.55 4.94 -3.16
CA PHE A 91 6.20 5.51 -3.19
C PHE A 91 5.44 5.13 -1.93
N ALA A 92 4.72 6.11 -1.42
CA ALA A 92 3.87 5.97 -0.25
C ALA A 92 2.47 6.52 -0.53
N VAL A 93 1.51 6.09 0.26
CA VAL A 93 0.19 6.71 0.34
C VAL A 93 0.10 7.40 1.69
N VAL A 94 -0.23 8.69 1.70
CA VAL A 94 -0.31 9.51 2.92
C VAL A 94 -1.69 10.10 3.10
N ASP A 95 -2.08 10.33 4.35
CA ASP A 95 -3.31 11.02 4.68
C ASP A 95 -3.29 12.48 4.19
N PRO A 96 -4.45 13.17 4.06
CA PRO A 96 -4.51 14.55 3.56
C PRO A 96 -3.66 15.56 4.34
N GLN A 97 -3.35 15.27 5.62
CA GLN A 97 -2.49 16.12 6.44
C GLN A 97 -1.02 15.70 6.41
N HIS A 98 -0.64 14.67 5.65
CA HIS A 98 0.73 14.16 5.58
C HIS A 98 1.32 13.89 6.99
N THR A 99 0.49 13.37 7.89
CA THR A 99 0.83 13.00 9.28
C THR A 99 1.07 11.50 9.43
N VAL A 100 0.41 10.69 8.61
CA VAL A 100 0.51 9.23 8.60
C VAL A 100 0.48 8.76 7.15
N GLY A 101 1.22 7.71 6.85
CA GLY A 101 1.15 7.05 5.56
C GLY A 101 1.50 5.57 5.63
N ASN A 102 1.58 4.91 4.49
CA ASN A 102 2.16 3.58 4.36
C ASN A 102 2.96 3.49 3.06
N GLN A 103 3.91 2.56 3.01
CA GLN A 103 4.66 2.21 1.79
C GLN A 103 4.18 0.84 1.31
N PRO A 104 3.04 0.77 0.59
CA PRO A 104 2.29 -0.47 0.47
C PRO A 104 3.00 -1.50 -0.40
N MET A 105 3.80 -1.07 -1.39
CA MET A 105 4.68 -1.95 -2.17
C MET A 105 5.74 -2.63 -1.30
N ASN A 106 6.45 -1.86 -0.48
CA ASN A 106 7.44 -2.43 0.43
C ASN A 106 6.77 -3.34 1.47
N TRP A 107 5.67 -2.89 2.07
CA TRP A 107 4.95 -3.62 3.10
C TRP A 107 4.43 -4.98 2.60
N VAL A 108 3.78 -5.02 1.44
CA VAL A 108 3.32 -6.28 0.84
C VAL A 108 4.50 -7.18 0.51
N TYR A 109 5.58 -6.64 -0.04
CA TYR A 109 6.78 -7.41 -0.35
C TYR A 109 7.37 -8.07 0.90
N VAL A 110 7.64 -7.31 1.98
CA VAL A 110 8.24 -7.88 3.20
C VAL A 110 7.28 -8.82 3.93
N ALA A 111 5.97 -8.58 3.87
CA ALA A 111 4.98 -9.47 4.45
C ALA A 111 4.95 -10.82 3.72
N LEU A 112 4.99 -10.82 2.38
CA LEU A 112 5.05 -12.05 1.57
C LEU A 112 6.38 -12.81 1.72
N GLN A 113 7.44 -12.14 2.19
CA GLN A 113 8.72 -12.77 2.56
C GLN A 113 8.70 -13.35 3.99
N GLY A 114 7.60 -13.19 4.73
CA GLY A 114 7.50 -13.59 6.14
C GLY A 114 8.34 -12.72 7.09
N LEU A 115 8.81 -11.56 6.62
CA LEU A 115 9.63 -10.62 7.40
C LEU A 115 8.78 -9.66 8.25
N GLN A 116 7.49 -9.54 7.94
CA GLN A 116 6.51 -8.76 8.67
C GLN A 116 5.18 -9.52 8.74
N THR A 117 4.38 -9.24 9.77
CA THR A 117 3.03 -9.80 9.89
C THR A 117 2.13 -9.30 8.76
N VAL A 118 1.29 -10.20 8.21
CA VAL A 118 0.20 -9.82 7.31
C VAL A 118 -0.95 -9.28 8.16
N ASN A 119 -1.16 -7.98 8.09
CA ASN A 119 -2.14 -7.23 8.89
C ASN A 119 -2.79 -6.09 8.08
N PHE A 120 -2.85 -6.23 6.75
CA PHE A 120 -3.38 -5.21 5.84
C PHE A 120 -4.81 -4.84 6.20
N MET A 121 -5.64 -5.84 6.48
CA MET A 121 -7.04 -5.63 6.83
C MET A 121 -7.21 -4.97 8.21
N LEU A 122 -6.36 -5.32 9.17
CA LEU A 122 -6.36 -4.69 10.50
C LEU A 122 -6.03 -3.19 10.39
N ASN A 123 -4.96 -2.86 9.66
CA ASN A 123 -4.54 -1.47 9.44
C ASN A 123 -5.64 -0.65 8.74
N PHE A 124 -6.21 -1.18 7.67
CA PHE A 124 -7.31 -0.53 6.94
C PHE A 124 -8.51 -0.25 7.85
N ASN A 125 -8.88 -1.22 8.71
CA ASN A 125 -9.94 -1.04 9.71
C ASN A 125 -9.60 0.02 10.77
N MET A 126 -8.33 0.14 11.17
CA MET A 126 -7.89 1.19 12.09
C MET A 126 -8.03 2.57 11.46
N VAL A 127 -7.64 2.73 10.20
CA VAL A 127 -7.84 3.99 9.45
C VAL A 127 -9.33 4.31 9.32
N ALA A 128 -10.16 3.33 8.93
CA ALA A 128 -11.61 3.49 8.81
C ALA A 128 -12.28 3.90 10.13
N ALA A 129 -11.72 3.45 11.27
CA ALA A 129 -12.19 3.80 12.61
C ALA A 129 -11.61 5.13 13.15
N GLY A 130 -10.80 5.85 12.37
CA GLY A 130 -10.12 7.08 12.80
C GLY A 130 -9.06 6.85 13.89
N ARG A 131 -8.54 5.62 14.02
CA ARG A 131 -7.55 5.22 15.02
C ARG A 131 -6.13 5.32 14.44
N LEU A 132 -5.79 6.51 13.98
CA LEU A 132 -4.46 6.79 13.45
C LEU A 132 -3.45 6.99 14.58
N PRO A 133 -2.19 6.59 14.39
CA PRO A 133 -1.09 7.03 15.25
C PRO A 133 -1.03 8.56 15.33
N ALA A 134 -0.48 9.09 16.42
CA ALA A 134 -0.11 10.50 16.45
C ALA A 134 1.05 10.73 15.46
N GLY A 135 0.93 11.74 14.61
CA GLY A 135 1.93 12.10 13.60
C GLY A 135 2.19 13.60 13.54
N THR A 136 3.27 14.00 12.88
CA THR A 136 3.63 15.41 12.68
C THR A 136 3.25 15.84 11.27
N HIS A 137 2.61 17.01 11.13
CA HIS A 137 2.19 17.51 9.81
C HIS A 137 3.39 17.70 8.87
N GLY A 138 3.35 17.07 7.69
CA GLY A 138 4.43 17.12 6.71
C GLY A 138 5.56 16.11 6.94
N ASP A 139 5.47 15.31 8.01
CA ASP A 139 6.40 14.24 8.38
C ASP A 139 5.59 12.98 8.68
N PRO A 140 5.16 12.25 7.63
CA PRO A 140 4.23 11.14 7.79
C PRO A 140 4.90 9.93 8.43
N GLU A 141 4.35 9.50 9.56
CA GLU A 141 4.73 8.24 10.20
C GLU A 141 4.22 7.05 9.39
N MET A 142 5.10 6.10 9.08
CA MET A 142 4.75 4.93 8.27
C MET A 142 4.05 3.86 9.12
N PHE A 143 2.79 3.61 8.79
CA PHE A 143 1.86 2.74 9.49
C PHE A 143 1.59 1.47 8.70
N HIS A 144 2.18 0.36 9.14
CA HIS A 144 2.16 -0.97 8.54
C HIS A 144 2.40 -2.00 9.64
#